data_AF-A0A951NDN9-F1
#
_entry.id   AF-A0A951NDN9-F1
#
_cell.length_a   1.000
_cell.length_b   1.000
_cell.length_c   1.000
_cell.angle_alpha   90.00
_cell.angle_beta   90.00
_cell.angle_gamma   90.00
#
_symmetry.space_group_name_H-M   'P 1'
#
loop_
_entity.id
_entity.type
_entity.pdbx_description
1 polymer ?
#
loop_
_entity_poly.entity_id
_entity_poly.type
_entity_poly.pdbx_seq_one_letter_code
_entity_poly.pdbx_strand_id
1 'polypeptide(L)'
;MNLPGEPAMSDKSLGELVAAATKDLSSLIHKEVALAKAEIKTEVVSAGKGAGLFGGAGVTGLFALVFLSVALAFGFAGLFDISVGWGFLFVGLLFGGTAAVLAVLGKGQISQVGPPERTIETVKDDIAWAKHPTRT
;
A
#
# COMPACT_ATOMS: atom_id res chain seq x y z
N MET A 1 -42.27 -63.88 7.98
CA MET A 1 -42.00 -62.44 7.93
C MET A 1 -40.50 -62.26 8.20
N ASN A 2 -39.68 -62.27 7.16
CA ASN A 2 -38.22 -62.10 7.31
C ASN A 2 -37.92 -60.62 7.51
N LEU A 3 -37.19 -60.28 8.57
CA LEU A 3 -36.77 -58.91 8.85
C LEU A 3 -35.64 -58.51 7.88
N PRO A 4 -35.73 -57.35 7.20
CA PRO A 4 -34.63 -56.83 6.40
C PRO A 4 -33.42 -56.56 7.31
N GLY A 5 -32.27 -57.10 6.93
CA GLY A 5 -31.02 -56.96 7.67
C GLY A 5 -30.64 -55.50 7.83
N GLU A 6 -30.25 -55.14 9.06
CA GLU A 6 -29.60 -53.86 9.33
C GLU A 6 -28.36 -53.70 8.42
N PRO A 7 -28.16 -52.53 7.80
CA PRO A 7 -26.93 -52.28 7.08
C PRO A 7 -25.76 -52.39 8.07
N ALA A 8 -24.88 -53.35 7.84
CA ALA A 8 -23.66 -53.54 8.61
C ALA A 8 -22.93 -52.19 8.75
N MET A 9 -22.79 -51.70 9.97
CA MET A 9 -21.83 -50.66 10.29
C MET A 9 -20.45 -51.23 9.98
N SER A 10 -19.94 -50.90 8.79
CA SER A 10 -18.61 -51.28 8.34
C SER A 10 -17.59 -50.62 9.26
N ASP A 11 -16.91 -51.41 10.09
CA ASP A 11 -15.65 -51.03 10.74
C ASP A 11 -14.70 -50.55 9.65
N LYS A 12 -14.53 -49.23 9.53
CA LYS A 12 -13.60 -48.65 8.56
C LYS A 12 -12.20 -49.16 8.88
N SER A 13 -11.54 -49.73 7.87
CA SER A 13 -10.16 -50.20 8.05
C SER A 13 -9.23 -49.05 8.41
N LEU A 14 -8.13 -49.33 9.12
CA LEU A 14 -7.14 -48.31 9.51
C LEU A 14 -6.62 -47.51 8.30
N GLY A 15 -6.48 -48.17 7.14
CA GLY A 15 -6.09 -47.52 5.89
C GLY A 15 -7.12 -46.53 5.36
N GLU A 16 -8.40 -46.78 5.61
CA GLU A 16 -9.51 -45.92 5.20
C GLU A 16 -9.63 -44.66 6.09
N LEU A 17 -9.30 -44.81 7.38
CA LEU A 17 -9.20 -43.67 8.32
C LEU A 17 -8.02 -42.76 8.00
N VAL A 18 -6.85 -43.35 7.68
CA VAL A 18 -5.66 -42.59 7.25
C VAL A 18 -5.91 -41.88 5.92
N ALA A 19 -6.56 -42.55 4.96
CA ALA A 19 -6.94 -41.94 3.69
C ALA A 19 -7.93 -40.78 3.88
N ALA A 20 -8.90 -40.93 4.79
CA ALA A 20 -9.85 -39.87 5.12
C ALA A 20 -9.16 -38.66 5.79
N ALA A 21 -8.30 -38.88 6.79
CA ALA A 21 -7.57 -37.81 7.47
C ALA A 21 -6.63 -37.04 6.52
N THR A 22 -5.96 -37.75 5.61
CA THR A 22 -5.08 -37.14 4.59
C THR A 22 -5.88 -36.27 3.61
N LYS A 23 -7.07 -36.74 3.23
CA LYS A 23 -8.00 -36.00 2.37
C LYS A 23 -8.53 -34.74 3.07
N ASP A 24 -8.85 -34.82 4.35
CA ASP A 24 -9.33 -33.67 5.13
C ASP A 24 -8.22 -32.63 5.30
N LEU A 25 -6.99 -33.05 5.61
CA LEU A 25 -5.83 -32.16 5.65
C LEU A 25 -5.57 -31.49 4.30
N SER A 26 -5.63 -32.26 3.20
CA SER A 26 -5.52 -31.70 1.85
C SER A 26 -6.61 -30.67 1.55
N SER A 27 -7.82 -30.90 2.05
CA SER A 27 -8.95 -29.96 1.93
C SER A 27 -8.70 -28.67 2.72
N LEU A 28 -8.16 -28.77 3.94
CA LEU A 28 -7.83 -27.61 4.78
C LEU A 28 -6.75 -26.74 4.12
N ILE A 29 -5.67 -27.35 3.65
CA ILE A 29 -4.59 -26.63 2.94
C ILE A 29 -5.17 -25.89 1.72
N HIS A 30 -6.02 -26.56 0.94
CA HIS A 30 -6.67 -25.91 -0.20
C HIS A 30 -7.56 -24.73 0.22
N LYS A 31 -8.27 -24.85 1.34
CA LYS A 31 -9.11 -23.78 1.89
C LYS A 31 -8.29 -22.60 2.38
N GLU A 32 -7.17 -22.82 3.07
CA GLU A 32 -6.29 -21.73 3.50
C GLU A 32 -5.69 -20.98 2.30
N VAL A 33 -5.26 -21.70 1.27
CA VAL A 33 -4.79 -21.08 0.03
C VAL A 33 -5.91 -20.29 -0.66
N ALA A 34 -7.13 -20.84 -0.70
CA ALA A 34 -8.28 -20.14 -1.26
C ALA A 34 -8.64 -18.88 -0.46
N LEU A 35 -8.56 -18.95 0.87
CA LEU A 35 -8.81 -17.83 1.77
C LEU A 35 -7.75 -16.74 1.60
N ALA A 36 -6.48 -17.10 1.64
CA ALA A 36 -5.36 -16.17 1.42
C ALA A 36 -5.48 -15.49 0.04
N LYS A 37 -5.84 -16.24 -1.00
CA LYS A 37 -6.12 -15.65 -2.33
C LYS A 37 -7.29 -14.68 -2.30
N ALA A 38 -8.36 -14.98 -1.57
CA ALA A 38 -9.53 -14.11 -1.46
C ALA A 38 -9.21 -12.81 -0.69
N GLU A 39 -8.43 -12.91 0.39
CA GLU A 39 -7.96 -11.78 1.18
C GLU A 39 -7.06 -10.86 0.34
N ILE A 40 -6.01 -11.42 -0.28
CA ILE A 40 -5.12 -10.68 -1.18
C ILE A 40 -5.90 -10.02 -2.32
N LYS A 41 -6.85 -10.72 -2.95
CA LYS A 41 -7.68 -10.15 -4.03
C LYS A 41 -8.48 -8.93 -3.53
N THR A 42 -9.05 -9.04 -2.34
CA THR A 42 -9.85 -7.97 -1.74
C THR A 42 -8.98 -6.76 -1.43
N GLU A 43 -7.80 -6.98 -0.85
CA GLU A 43 -6.81 -5.94 -0.59
C GLU A 43 -6.34 -5.26 -1.87
N VAL A 44 -5.97 -6.03 -2.90
CA VAL A 44 -5.49 -5.50 -4.20
C VAL A 44 -6.57 -4.67 -4.88
N VAL A 45 -7.83 -5.10 -4.87
CA VAL A 45 -8.93 -4.34 -5.45
C VAL A 45 -9.16 -3.04 -4.68
N SER A 46 -9.12 -3.08 -3.35
CA SER A 46 -9.27 -1.90 -2.51
C SER A 46 -8.12 -0.90 -2.74
N ALA A 47 -6.88 -1.39 -2.69
CA ALA A 47 -5.68 -0.59 -2.97
C ALA A 47 -5.70 -0.03 -4.40
N GLY A 48 -6.11 -0.81 -5.39
CA GLY A 48 -6.23 -0.37 -6.79
C GLY A 48 -7.28 0.72 -6.97
N LYS A 49 -8.44 0.61 -6.31
CA LYS A 49 -9.45 1.67 -6.29
C LYS A 49 -8.92 2.93 -5.61
N GLY A 50 -8.27 2.79 -4.45
CA GLY A 50 -7.65 3.90 -3.73
C GLY A 50 -6.61 4.62 -4.59
N ALA A 51 -5.70 3.87 -5.21
CA ALA A 51 -4.69 4.41 -6.11
C ALA A 51 -5.31 5.08 -7.34
N GLY A 52 -6.35 4.49 -7.94
CA GLY A 52 -7.07 5.07 -9.07
C GLY A 52 -7.78 6.38 -8.71
N LEU A 53 -8.48 6.42 -7.57
CA LEU A 53 -9.13 7.63 -7.05
C LEU A 53 -8.10 8.71 -6.72
N PHE A 54 -7.01 8.36 -6.04
CA PHE A 54 -5.97 9.31 -5.67
C PHE A 54 -5.21 9.83 -6.90
N GLY A 55 -4.92 8.97 -7.87
CA GLY A 55 -4.35 9.36 -9.16
C GLY A 55 -5.28 10.30 -9.93
N GLY A 56 -6.58 9.98 -10.02
CA GLY A 56 -7.58 10.83 -10.64
C GLY A 56 -7.75 12.18 -9.93
N ALA A 57 -7.70 12.19 -8.60
CA ALA A 57 -7.71 13.40 -7.78
C ALA A 57 -6.45 14.25 -8.01
N GLY A 58 -5.28 13.62 -8.13
CA GLY A 58 -4.02 14.32 -8.44
C GLY A 58 -4.06 15.00 -9.81
N VAL A 59 -4.50 14.28 -10.86
CA VAL A 59 -4.61 14.84 -12.22
C VAL A 59 -5.66 15.97 -12.26
N THR A 60 -6.87 15.70 -11.75
CA THR A 60 -7.95 16.69 -11.72
C THR A 60 -7.57 17.91 -10.88
N GLY A 61 -6.95 17.68 -9.72
CA GLY A 61 -6.45 18.72 -8.83
C GLY A 61 -5.37 19.58 -9.48
N LEU A 62 -4.46 18.98 -10.26
CA LEU A 62 -3.47 19.72 -11.04
C LEU A 62 -4.14 20.65 -12.07
N PHE A 63 -5.11 20.15 -12.85
CA PHE A 63 -5.85 21.00 -13.79
C PHE A 63 -6.62 22.11 -13.08
N ALA A 64 -7.28 21.81 -11.97
CA ALA A 64 -7.96 22.81 -11.16
C ALA A 64 -6.98 23.89 -10.67
N LEU A 65 -5.80 23.50 -10.18
CA LEU A 65 -4.73 24.41 -9.77
C LEU A 65 -4.29 25.33 -10.92
N VAL A 66 -4.11 24.80 -12.13
CA VAL A 66 -3.75 25.59 -13.31
C VAL A 66 -4.85 26.60 -13.64
N PHE A 67 -6.11 26.18 -13.71
CA PHE A 67 -7.22 27.09 -14.02
C PHE A 67 -7.42 28.15 -12.93
N LEU A 68 -7.30 27.78 -11.65
CA LEU A 68 -7.35 28.73 -10.53
C LEU A 68 -6.19 29.72 -10.58
N SER A 69 -4.99 29.28 -10.97
CA SER A 69 -3.83 30.16 -11.14
C SER A 69 -4.05 31.21 -12.24
N VAL A 70 -4.60 30.78 -13.37
CA VAL A 70 -4.97 31.68 -14.47
C VAL A 70 -6.07 32.64 -14.02
N ALA A 71 -7.15 32.12 -13.41
CA ALA A 71 -8.24 32.93 -12.91
C ALA A 71 -7.76 33.97 -11.88
N LEU A 72 -6.85 33.59 -10.99
CA LEU A 72 -6.25 34.49 -10.00
C LEU A 72 -5.40 35.58 -10.67
N ALA A 73 -4.60 35.23 -11.68
CA ALA A 73 -3.81 36.21 -12.43
C ALA A 73 -4.70 37.25 -13.12
N PHE A 74 -5.74 36.79 -13.84
CA PHE A 74 -6.70 37.68 -14.49
C PHE A 74 -7.51 38.49 -13.47
N GLY A 75 -7.99 37.87 -12.39
CA GLY A 75 -8.76 38.52 -11.35
C GLY A 75 -7.95 39.59 -10.60
N PHE A 76 -6.70 39.29 -10.27
CA PHE A 76 -5.77 40.27 -9.68
C PHE A 76 -5.53 41.44 -10.63
N ALA A 77 -5.21 41.16 -11.90
CA ALA A 77 -4.98 42.20 -12.90
C ALA A 77 -6.21 43.10 -13.09
N GLY A 78 -7.40 42.51 -13.19
CA GLY A 78 -8.67 43.23 -13.31
C GLY A 78 -9.04 44.03 -12.06
N LEU A 79 -8.72 43.54 -10.86
CA LEU A 79 -9.00 44.24 -9.61
C LEU A 79 -8.20 45.54 -9.47
N PHE A 80 -6.97 45.56 -10.00
CA PHE A 80 -6.09 46.72 -9.93
C PHE A 80 -6.03 47.53 -11.24
N ASP A 81 -6.80 47.15 -12.26
CA ASP A 81 -6.79 47.72 -13.61
C ASP A 81 -5.36 47.81 -14.22
N ILE A 82 -4.58 46.75 -14.02
CA ILE A 82 -3.21 46.61 -14.51
C ILE A 82 -3.10 45.54 -15.59
N SER A 83 -1.99 45.54 -16.33
CA SER A 83 -1.70 44.50 -17.31
C SER A 83 -1.71 43.10 -16.68
N VAL A 84 -2.29 42.13 -17.38
CA VAL A 84 -2.37 40.72 -16.97
C VAL A 84 -1.00 40.11 -16.65
N GLY A 85 0.08 40.63 -17.26
CA GLY A 85 1.45 40.19 -16.96
C GLY A 85 1.81 40.35 -15.48
N TRP A 86 1.33 41.41 -14.81
CA TRP A 86 1.55 41.61 -13.37
C TRP A 86 0.76 40.62 -12.52
N GLY A 87 -0.43 40.21 -12.97
CA GLY A 87 -1.20 39.14 -12.34
C GLY A 87 -0.46 37.79 -12.39
N PHE A 88 0.09 37.43 -13.55
CA PHE A 88 0.90 36.21 -13.68
C PHE A 88 2.19 36.28 -12.86
N LEU A 89 2.84 37.46 -12.79
CA LEU A 89 4.01 37.65 -11.95
C LEU A 89 3.68 37.47 -10.46
N PHE A 90 2.56 38.03 -9.99
CA PHE A 90 2.08 37.86 -8.62
C PHE A 90 1.83 36.38 -8.29
N VAL A 91 1.11 35.65 -9.14
CA VAL A 91 0.85 34.22 -8.96
C VAL A 91 2.17 33.43 -8.98
N GLY A 92 3.09 33.77 -9.88
CA GLY A 92 4.43 33.17 -9.95
C GLY A 92 5.24 33.38 -8.68
N LEU A 93 5.22 34.58 -8.10
CA LEU A 93 5.87 34.87 -6.82
C LEU A 93 5.21 34.13 -5.65
N LEU A 94 3.88 33.99 -5.66
CA LEU A 94 3.14 33.24 -4.64
C LEU A 94 3.55 31.76 -4.64
N PHE A 95 3.54 31.10 -5.80
CA PHE A 95 3.97 29.70 -5.90
C PHE A 95 5.47 29.53 -5.70
N GLY A 96 6.29 30.43 -6.26
CA GLY A 96 7.74 30.41 -6.10
C GLY A 96 8.16 30.56 -4.64
N GLY A 97 7.54 31.50 -3.91
CA GLY A 97 7.75 31.68 -2.47
C GLY A 97 7.33 30.45 -1.68
N THR A 98 6.15 29.90 -1.97
CA THR A 98 5.66 28.66 -1.34
C THR A 98 6.63 27.49 -1.59
N ALA A 99 7.11 27.32 -2.83
CA ALA A 99 8.07 26.29 -3.19
C ALA A 99 9.40 26.46 -2.47
N ALA A 100 9.92 27.69 -2.35
CA ALA A 100 11.14 27.98 -1.61
C ALA A 100 11.01 27.61 -0.12
N VAL A 101 9.89 27.97 0.52
CA VAL A 101 9.62 27.62 1.92
C VAL A 101 9.54 26.10 2.09
N LEU A 102 8.78 25.41 1.25
CA LEU A 102 8.66 23.95 1.31
C LEU A 102 10.01 23.26 1.07
N ALA A 103 10.85 23.76 0.16
CA ALA A 103 12.18 23.21 -0.08
C ALA A 103 13.09 23.34 1.14
N VAL A 104 13.06 24.49 1.82
CA VAL A 104 13.84 24.72 3.05
C VAL A 104 13.36 23.81 4.18
N LEU A 105 12.04 23.75 4.42
CA LEU A 105 11.46 22.89 5.45
C LEU A 105 11.72 21.41 5.17
N GLY A 106 11.53 20.98 3.92
CA GLY A 106 11.80 19.61 3.48
C GLY A 106 13.27 19.22 3.65
N LYS A 107 14.20 20.11 3.27
CA LYS A 107 15.62 19.90 3.51
C LYS A 107 15.92 19.76 4.99
N GLY A 108 15.32 20.58 5.85
CA GLY A 108 15.49 20.50 7.30
C GLY A 108 14.99 19.18 7.88
N GLN A 109 13.87 18.66 7.39
CA GLN A 109 13.32 17.37 7.83
C GLN A 109 14.19 16.20 7.36
N ILE A 110 14.60 16.18 6.09
CA ILE A 110 15.48 15.13 5.55
C ILE A 110 16.82 15.12 6.29
N SER A 111 17.37 16.30 6.60
CA SER A 111 18.66 16.41 7.28
C SER A 111 18.62 15.92 8.74
N GLN A 112 17.43 15.79 9.34
CA GLN A 112 17.25 15.24 10.69
C GLN A 112 17.05 13.72 10.70
N VAL A 113 16.80 13.10 9.54
CA VAL A 113 16.72 11.64 9.43
C VAL A 113 18.13 11.07 9.38
N GLY A 114 18.62 10.62 10.53
CA GLY A 114 19.85 9.84 10.61
C GLY A 114 19.70 8.45 9.95
N PRO A 115 20.81 7.78 9.60
CA PRO A 115 20.76 6.40 9.13
C PRO A 115 20.07 5.50 10.17
N PRO A 116 19.34 4.45 9.76
CA PRO A 116 18.62 3.58 10.69
C PRO A 116 19.61 2.70 11.48
N GLU A 117 20.20 3.27 12.54
CA GLU A 117 21.29 2.68 13.34
C GLU A 117 20.95 1.27 13.83
N ARG A 118 19.72 1.07 14.33
CA ARG A 118 19.26 -0.25 14.79
C ARG A 118 19.20 -1.28 13.68
N THR A 119 18.69 -0.91 12.51
CA THR A 119 18.66 -1.81 11.34
C THR A 119 20.08 -2.13 10.88
N ILE A 120 20.98 -1.16 10.92
CA ILE A 120 22.39 -1.34 10.55
C ILE A 120 23.09 -2.25 11.57
N GLU A 121 22.83 -2.11 12.87
CA GLU A 121 23.33 -2.99 13.94
C GLU A 121 22.84 -4.43 13.74
N THR A 122 21.54 -4.64 13.58
CA THR A 122 20.97 -5.99 13.37
C THR A 122 21.57 -6.66 12.13
N VAL A 123 21.69 -5.94 11.02
CA VAL A 123 22.32 -6.49 9.80
C VAL A 123 23.80 -6.81 10.02
N LYS A 124 24.53 -6.00 10.80
CA LYS A 124 25.93 -6.29 11.16
C LYS A 124 26.04 -7.54 12.02
N ASP A 125 25.14 -7.71 12.98
CA ASP A 125 25.09 -8.88 13.86
C ASP A 125 24.75 -10.14 13.08
N ASP A 126 23.79 -10.07 12.16
CA ASP A 126 23.43 -11.19 11.27
C ASP A 126 24.61 -11.59 10.38
N ILE A 127 25.34 -10.60 9.82
CA ILE A 127 26.55 -10.85 9.03
C ILE A 127 27.67 -11.42 9.90
N ALA A 128 27.83 -10.95 11.14
CA ALA A 128 28.84 -11.44 12.07
C ALA A 128 28.55 -12.90 12.50
N TRP A 129 27.28 -13.21 12.77
CA TRP A 129 26.80 -14.56 13.05
C TRP A 129 27.00 -15.49 11.85
N ALA A 130 26.68 -15.04 10.64
CA ALA A 130 26.89 -15.82 9.41
C ALA A 130 28.38 -16.07 9.10
N LYS A 131 29.29 -15.16 9.49
CA LYS A 131 30.75 -15.33 9.37
C LYS A 131 31.35 -16.26 10.43
N HIS A 132 30.73 -16.36 11.60
CA HIS A 132 31.17 -17.23 12.68
C HIS A 132 30.01 -18.05 13.26
N PRO A 133 29.49 -19.05 12.53
CA PRO A 133 28.28 -19.78 12.90
C PRO A 133 28.40 -20.68 14.16
N THR A 134 29.46 -20.58 14.98
CA THR A 134 29.58 -21.37 16.22
C THR A 134 30.44 -20.70 17.30
N ARG A 135 29.80 -20.31 18.40
CA ARG A 135 30.24 -20.65 19.76
C ARG A 135 29.03 -20.54 20.70
N THR A 136 28.21 -21.60 20.70
CA THR A 136 27.33 -21.90 21.85
C THR A 136 28.17 -22.14 23.08
#